data_AF-A0A7W1IYA8-F1
#
_entry.id   AF-A0A7W1IYA8-F1
#
_cell.length_a   1.000
_cell.length_b   1.000
_cell.length_c   1.000
_cell.angle_alpha   90.00
_cell.angle_beta   90.00
_cell.angle_gamma   90.00
#
_symmetry.space_group_name_H-M   'P 1'
#
loop_
_entity.id
_entity.type
_entity.pdbx_description
1 polymer ?
#
loop_
_entity_poly.entity_id
_entity_poly.type
_entity_poly.pdbx_seq_one_letter_code
_entity_poly.pdbx_strand_id
1 'polypeptide(L)'
;RKYQAARNANSKPSLALKNYAGTYRDAWYGDVTIAMENDKLVMRFSRTPTLFGELEHFQYDTFIARWQDRSLGADAFVTFALKPDGSIDVVKMQPVSPLTDFSYDFQDLLLKPVTEK
;
A
#
# COMPACT_ATOMS: atom_id res chain seq x y z
N ARG A 1 13.45 -7.19 -11.55
CA ARG A 1 13.22 -8.46 -12.31
C ARG A 1 12.71 -9.62 -11.43
N LYS A 2 13.19 -9.81 -10.19
CA LYS A 2 12.80 -10.94 -9.30
C LYS A 2 11.28 -11.10 -9.11
N TYR A 3 10.55 -10.04 -8.79
CA TYR A 3 9.10 -10.12 -8.51
C TYR A 3 8.23 -10.35 -9.74
N GLN A 4 8.68 -9.91 -10.93
CA GLN A 4 7.91 -10.12 -12.17
C GLN A 4 7.91 -11.59 -12.61
N ALA A 5 8.98 -12.34 -12.35
CA ALA A 5 9.06 -13.76 -12.69
C ALA A 5 8.14 -14.64 -11.81
N ALA A 6 7.87 -14.22 -10.57
CA ALA A 6 6.97 -14.91 -9.64
C ALA A 6 5.52 -14.40 -9.72
N ARG A 7 5.23 -13.46 -10.64
CA ARG A 7 3.93 -12.79 -10.68
C ARG A 7 2.85 -13.72 -11.23
N ASN A 8 1.75 -13.86 -10.50
CA ASN A 8 0.50 -14.38 -11.04
C ASN A 8 -0.40 -13.23 -11.53
N ALA A 9 -0.25 -12.86 -12.80
CA ALA A 9 -0.98 -11.75 -13.41
C ALA A 9 -2.51 -11.95 -13.48
N ASN A 10 -2.99 -13.19 -13.38
CA ASN A 10 -4.42 -13.53 -13.40
C ASN A 10 -5.05 -13.55 -12.01
N SER A 11 -4.25 -13.36 -10.95
CA SER A 11 -4.78 -13.26 -9.60
C SER A 11 -5.67 -12.02 -9.45
N LYS A 12 -6.51 -12.05 -8.41
CA LYS A 12 -7.42 -10.96 -8.07
C LYS A 12 -7.23 -10.62 -6.59
N PRO A 13 -7.53 -9.38 -6.18
CA PRO A 13 -7.65 -9.06 -4.76
C PRO A 13 -8.75 -9.92 -4.13
N SER A 14 -8.56 -10.31 -2.88
CA SER A 14 -9.53 -11.09 -2.10
C SER A 14 -10.78 -10.28 -1.78
N LEU A 15 -10.64 -8.96 -1.61
CA LEU A 15 -11.74 -8.03 -1.34
C LEU A 15 -12.08 -7.16 -2.56
N ALA A 16 -13.30 -6.61 -2.61
CA ALA A 16 -13.61 -5.50 -3.51
C ALA A 16 -12.72 -4.29 -3.19
N LEU A 17 -12.32 -3.49 -4.20
CA LEU A 17 -11.35 -2.39 -4.01
C LEU A 17 -11.73 -1.44 -2.87
N LYS A 18 -13.00 -1.04 -2.81
CA LYS A 18 -13.53 -0.16 -1.75
C LYS A 18 -13.32 -0.68 -0.32
N ASN A 19 -13.16 -2.00 -0.14
CA ASN A 19 -12.97 -2.61 1.18
C ASN A 19 -11.50 -2.54 1.65
N TYR A 20 -10.56 -2.11 0.80
CA TYR A 20 -9.20 -1.74 1.22
C TYR A 20 -9.09 -0.27 1.64
N ALA A 21 -10.10 0.55 1.33
CA ALA A 21 -10.12 1.95 1.75
C ALA A 21 -10.31 2.06 3.27
N GLY A 22 -9.63 3.02 3.87
CA GLY A 22 -9.61 3.24 5.31
C GLY A 22 -8.40 4.06 5.74
N THR A 23 -8.38 4.44 7.01
CA THR A 23 -7.21 5.03 7.65
C THR A 23 -6.43 3.94 8.36
N TYR A 24 -5.13 3.89 8.11
CA TYR A 24 -4.19 3.00 8.75
C TYR A 24 -3.18 3.82 9.53
N ARG A 25 -2.76 3.34 10.69
CA ARG A 25 -1.77 4.00 11.53
C ARG A 25 -0.59 3.09 11.76
N ASP A 26 0.58 3.61 11.49
CA ASP A 26 1.82 3.10 12.04
C ASP A 26 2.15 3.87 13.34
N ALA A 27 2.72 3.18 14.33
CA ALA A 27 2.95 3.73 15.67
C ALA A 27 3.98 4.87 15.70
N TRP A 28 4.99 4.84 14.82
CA TRP A 28 6.06 5.83 14.78
C TRP A 28 5.83 6.86 13.67
N TYR A 29 5.39 6.40 12.51
CA TYR A 29 5.21 7.23 11.32
C TYR A 29 3.93 8.09 11.40
N GLY A 30 2.80 7.51 11.81
CA GLY A 30 1.50 8.18 11.87
C GLY A 30 0.49 7.63 10.85
N ASP A 31 -0.45 8.47 10.44
CA ASP A 31 -1.58 8.06 9.60
C ASP A 31 -1.24 7.98 8.11
N VAL A 32 -1.78 6.94 7.49
CA VAL A 32 -1.81 6.72 6.05
C VAL A 32 -3.25 6.44 5.66
N THR A 33 -3.82 7.27 4.78
CA THR A 33 -5.20 7.11 4.31
C THR A 33 -5.19 6.47 2.94
N ILE A 34 -6.08 5.49 2.75
CA ILE A 34 -6.40 4.91 1.44
C ILE A 34 -7.87 5.22 1.15
N ALA A 35 -8.14 5.91 0.04
CA ALA A 35 -9.49 6.31 -0.34
C ALA A 35 -9.84 5.84 -1.76
N MET A 36 -11.12 5.68 -2.05
CA MET A 36 -11.62 5.48 -3.41
C MET A 36 -11.80 6.82 -4.11
N GLU A 37 -11.12 7.03 -5.23
CA GLU A 37 -11.23 8.22 -6.08
C GLU A 37 -11.22 7.79 -7.53
N ASN A 38 -12.23 8.21 -8.30
CA ASN A 38 -12.37 7.86 -9.72
C ASN A 38 -12.20 6.35 -9.98
N ASP A 39 -12.87 5.52 -9.18
CA ASP A 39 -12.83 4.05 -9.20
C ASP A 39 -11.45 3.43 -8.94
N LYS A 40 -10.51 4.19 -8.38
CA LYS A 40 -9.18 3.73 -7.99
C LYS A 40 -8.93 3.91 -6.50
N LEU A 41 -8.05 3.08 -5.96
CA LEU A 41 -7.53 3.29 -4.61
C LEU A 41 -6.38 4.30 -4.65
N VAL A 42 -6.40 5.25 -3.73
CA VAL A 42 -5.43 6.33 -3.66
C VAL A 42 -4.90 6.43 -2.23
N MET A 43 -3.60 6.29 -2.08
CA MET A 43 -2.87 6.27 -0.82
C MET A 43 -2.21 7.63 -0.54
N ARG A 44 -2.31 8.11 0.69
CA ARG A 44 -1.74 9.38 1.17
C ARG A 44 -1.09 9.20 2.53
N PHE A 45 0.14 9.67 2.66
CA PHE A 45 0.85 9.71 3.93
C PHE A 45 0.65 11.08 4.59
N SER A 46 0.06 11.10 5.79
CA SER A 46 -0.29 12.37 6.47
C SER A 46 0.90 13.25 6.82
N ARG A 47 2.07 12.65 7.07
CA ARG A 47 3.31 13.36 7.44
C ARG A 47 4.27 13.64 6.29
N THR A 48 4.03 13.05 5.11
CA THR A 48 4.84 13.27 3.91
C THR A 48 3.92 13.53 2.73
N PRO A 49 3.48 14.79 2.51
CA PRO A 49 2.48 15.13 1.48
C PRO A 49 2.87 14.76 0.04
N THR A 50 4.17 14.62 -0.24
CA THR A 50 4.68 14.16 -1.54
C THR A 50 4.44 12.67 -1.80
N LEU A 51 4.24 11.87 -0.74
CA LEU A 51 3.85 10.45 -0.83
C LEU A 51 2.34 10.34 -0.99
N PHE A 52 1.91 10.64 -2.20
CA PHE A 52 0.54 10.55 -2.68
C PHE A 52 0.53 9.79 -4.01
N GLY A 53 -0.29 8.74 -4.13
CA GLY A 53 -0.28 7.91 -5.33
C GLY A 53 -1.43 6.91 -5.43
N GLU A 54 -1.64 6.41 -6.64
CA GLU A 54 -2.62 5.37 -6.92
C GLU A 54 -2.08 3.98 -6.53
N LEU A 55 -2.96 3.09 -6.08
CA LEU A 55 -2.63 1.68 -5.85
C LEU A 55 -3.03 0.84 -7.06
N GLU A 56 -2.03 0.38 -7.81
CA GLU A 56 -2.20 -0.52 -8.96
C GLU A 56 -2.19 -1.98 -8.49
N HIS A 57 -3.18 -2.79 -8.86
CA HIS A 57 -3.18 -4.21 -8.47
C HIS A 57 -1.98 -4.95 -9.07
N PHE A 58 -1.22 -5.63 -8.21
CA PHE A 58 -0.07 -6.41 -8.63
C PHE A 58 -0.42 -7.90 -8.70
N GLN A 59 -0.73 -8.48 -7.53
CA GLN A 59 -1.23 -9.84 -7.41
C GLN A 59 -1.81 -10.09 -6.01
N TYR A 60 -2.78 -11.00 -5.89
CA TYR A 60 -3.45 -11.32 -4.62
C TYR A 60 -3.84 -10.02 -3.88
N ASP A 61 -3.57 -9.94 -2.58
CA ASP A 61 -3.80 -8.75 -1.75
C ASP A 61 -2.58 -7.80 -1.74
N THR A 62 -1.83 -7.76 -2.84
CA THR A 62 -0.69 -6.87 -3.04
C THR A 62 -0.93 -5.91 -4.20
N PHE A 63 -0.67 -4.64 -3.93
CA PHE A 63 -0.73 -3.53 -4.87
C PHE A 63 0.65 -2.88 -5.00
N ILE A 64 0.82 -2.03 -6.00
CA ILE A 64 1.97 -1.13 -6.11
C ILE A 64 1.46 0.29 -5.91
N ALA A 65 2.01 1.00 -4.93
CA ALA A 65 1.86 2.44 -4.82
C ALA A 65 2.65 3.12 -5.95
N ARG A 66 1.92 3.72 -6.88
CA ARG A 66 2.45 4.55 -7.96
C ARG A 66 2.30 6.00 -7.56
N TRP A 67 3.39 6.56 -7.04
CA TRP A 67 3.42 7.97 -6.63
C TRP A 67 3.16 8.89 -7.81
N GLN A 68 2.44 9.99 -7.55
CA GLN A 68 2.15 11.03 -8.53
C GLN A 68 3.46 11.70 -8.99
N ASP A 69 4.32 12.03 -8.03
CA ASP A 69 5.67 12.52 -8.33
C ASP A 69 6.58 11.33 -8.68
N ARG A 70 6.85 11.17 -9.98
CA ARG A 70 7.72 10.09 -10.49
C ARG A 70 9.20 10.31 -10.17
N SER A 71 9.61 11.54 -9.84
CA SER A 71 11.00 11.86 -9.49
C SER A 71 11.44 11.19 -8.17
N LEU A 72 10.48 10.81 -7.32
CA LEU A 72 10.75 10.10 -6.07
C LEU A 72 11.42 8.73 -6.29
N GLY A 73 11.19 8.08 -7.43
CA GLY A 73 11.77 6.76 -7.73
C GLY A 73 11.42 5.67 -6.69
N ALA A 74 10.30 5.86 -5.97
CA ALA A 74 10.05 5.19 -4.70
C ALA A 74 8.88 4.20 -4.72
N ASP A 75 8.45 3.72 -5.90
CA ASP A 75 7.31 2.80 -5.99
C ASP A 75 7.46 1.63 -5.01
N ALA A 76 6.39 1.34 -4.27
CA ALA A 76 6.41 0.37 -3.19
C ALA A 76 5.28 -0.64 -3.34
N PHE A 77 5.57 -1.91 -3.06
CA PHE A 77 4.54 -2.89 -2.81
C PHE A 77 3.79 -2.51 -1.53
N VAL A 78 2.47 -2.67 -1.57
CA VAL A 78 1.55 -2.50 -0.46
C VAL A 78 0.79 -3.83 -0.32
N THR A 79 1.09 -4.59 0.72
CA THR A 79 0.52 -5.92 0.94
C THR A 79 -0.40 -5.90 2.15
N PHE A 80 -1.65 -6.31 1.95
CA PHE A 80 -2.65 -6.45 2.99
C PHE A 80 -2.67 -7.89 3.50
N ALA A 81 -2.69 -8.06 4.82
CA ALA A 81 -2.99 -9.33 5.46
C ALA A 81 -4.40 -9.27 6.05
N LEU A 82 -5.18 -10.33 5.84
CA LEU A 82 -6.55 -10.43 6.31
C LEU A 82 -6.63 -11.32 7.56
N LYS A 83 -7.59 -11.01 8.43
CA LYS A 83 -8.02 -11.86 9.55
C LYS A 83 -8.89 -13.01 9.03
N PRO A 84 -9.14 -14.06 9.84
CA PRO A 84 -10.03 -15.16 9.46
C PRO A 84 -11.46 -14.74 9.09
N ASP A 85 -11.94 -13.59 9.57
CA ASP A 85 -13.26 -13.04 9.25
C ASP A 85 -13.27 -12.21 7.94
N GLY A 86 -12.12 -12.07 7.26
CA GLY A 86 -11.96 -11.29 6.04
C GLY A 86 -11.72 -9.80 6.24
N SER A 87 -11.70 -9.29 7.48
CA SER A 87 -11.29 -7.92 7.76
C SER A 87 -9.77 -7.75 7.66
N ILE A 88 -9.31 -6.53 7.41
CA ILE A 88 -7.87 -6.25 7.30
C ILE A 88 -7.24 -6.30 8.70
N ASP A 89 -6.12 -7.00 8.81
CA ASP A 89 -5.31 -7.06 10.05
C ASP A 89 -4.20 -6.00 10.02
N VAL A 90 -3.40 -6.02 8.95
CA VAL A 90 -2.21 -5.18 8.83
C VAL A 90 -1.86 -4.96 7.36
N VAL A 91 -1.26 -3.81 7.09
CA VAL A 91 -0.66 -3.46 5.79
C VAL A 91 0.84 -3.30 5.98
N LYS A 92 1.61 -3.94 5.11
CA LYS A 92 3.07 -3.83 5.07
C LYS A 92 3.51 -3.29 3.74
N MET A 93 4.67 -2.64 3.72
CA MET A 93 5.23 -2.07 2.51
C MET A 93 6.66 -2.54 2.26
N GLN A 94 7.04 -2.59 0.99
CA GLN A 94 8.40 -2.89 0.55
C GLN A 94 8.71 -2.12 -0.73
N PRO A 95 9.91 -1.57 -0.91
CA PRO A 95 10.27 -0.94 -2.18
C PRO A 95 10.23 -1.95 -3.33
N VAL A 96 9.70 -1.54 -4.49
CA VAL A 96 9.68 -2.39 -5.70
C VAL A 96 11.09 -2.51 -6.29
N SER A 97 11.90 -1.47 -6.13
CA SER A 97 13.25 -1.38 -6.66
C SER A 97 14.28 -1.36 -5.53
N PRO A 98 15.41 -2.09 -5.66
CA PRO A 98 16.53 -1.94 -4.73
C PRO A 98 17.25 -0.58 -4.87
N LEU A 99 16.90 0.22 -5.88
CA LEU A 99 17.41 1.57 -6.08
C LEU A 99 16.56 2.65 -5.40
N THR A 100 15.41 2.27 -4.83
CA THR A 100 14.62 3.20 -4.03
C THR A 100 15.44 3.63 -2.82
N ASP A 101 15.45 4.93 -2.52
CA ASP A 101 16.18 5.48 -1.39
C ASP A 101 15.77 4.80 -0.09
N PHE A 102 16.76 4.46 0.74
CA PHE A 102 16.53 3.86 2.04
C PHE A 102 15.71 4.79 2.96
N SER A 103 15.85 6.11 2.82
CA SER A 103 15.22 7.10 3.72
C SER A 103 13.68 7.07 3.77
N TYR A 104 13.02 6.31 2.90
CA TYR A 104 11.58 6.12 2.95
C TYR A 104 11.14 5.07 3.98
N ASP A 105 12.05 4.19 4.42
CA ASP A 105 11.83 3.18 5.47
C ASP A 105 10.55 2.34 5.32
N PHE A 106 10.09 2.10 4.07
CA PHE A 106 8.81 1.40 3.82
C PHE A 106 8.75 0.03 4.48
N GLN A 107 9.88 -0.68 4.53
CA GLN A 107 10.00 -2.00 5.17
C GLN A 107 9.77 -1.99 6.68
N ASP A 108 9.91 -0.83 7.34
CA ASP A 108 9.78 -0.67 8.78
C ASP A 108 8.37 -0.20 9.19
N LEU A 109 7.49 0.05 8.22
CA LEU A 109 6.10 0.41 8.46
C LEU A 109 5.25 -0.81 8.83
N LEU A 110 4.48 -0.68 9.90
CA LEU A 110 3.47 -1.63 10.33
C LEU A 110 2.11 -0.92 10.48
N LEU A 111 1.43 -0.75 9.35
CA LEU A 111 0.19 0.00 9.24
C LEU A 111 -1.00 -0.84 9.72
N LYS A 112 -1.62 -0.47 10.84
CA LYS A 112 -2.82 -1.15 11.36
C LYS A 112 -4.07 -0.31 11.09
N PRO A 113 -5.22 -0.92 10.73
CA PRO A 113 -6.47 -0.17 10.59
C PRO A 113 -6.78 0.61 11.87
N VAL A 114 -7.14 1.88 11.72
CA VAL A 114 -7.67 2.68 12.83
C VAL A 114 -9.13 2.29 13.01
N THR A 115 -9.45 1.64 14.13
CA THR A 115 -10.84 1.48 14.55
C THR A 115 -11.33 2.84 15.07
N GLU A 116 -12.16 3.53 14.29
CA GLU A 116 -12.97 4.60 14.85
C GLU A 116 -13.88 3.99 15.92
N LYS A 117 -13.87 4.60 17.11
CA LYS A 117 -14.72 4.21 18.24
C LYS A 117 -16.11 4.78 18.09
#